data_AF-A0A661FT58-F1
#
_entry.id   AF-A0A661FT58-F1
#
_cell.length_a   1.000
_cell.length_b   1.000
_cell.length_c   1.000
_cell.angle_alpha   90.00
_cell.angle_beta   90.00
_cell.angle_gamma   90.00
#
_symmetry.space_group_name_H-M   'P 1'
#
loop_
_entity.id
_entity.type
_entity.pdbx_description
1 polymer ?
#
loop_
_entity_poly.entity_id
_entity_poly.type
_entity_poly.pdbx_seq_one_letter_code
_entity_poly.pdbx_strand_id
1 'polypeptide(L)' 'MLKIDIHTHILPENWPDLKERYGYGGFIQLEHHGPGCARMLQDGKLFREIEADCWDA' A
#
# COMPACT_ATOMS: atom_id res chain seq x y z
N MET A 1 13.25 28.93 -10.72
CA MET A 1 14.17 27.78 -10.92
C MET A 1 13.37 26.52 -10.64
N LEU A 2 13.28 25.59 -11.61
CA LEU A 2 12.63 24.30 -11.42
C LEU A 2 13.43 23.47 -10.41
N LYS A 3 12.75 22.87 -9.42
CA LYS A 3 13.34 21.90 -8.49
C LYS A 3 12.72 20.55 -8.80
N ILE A 4 13.55 19.51 -8.92
CA ILE A 4 13.12 18.15 -9.23
C ILE A 4 13.59 17.26 -8.09
N ASP A 5 12.64 16.51 -7.51
CA ASP A 5 12.94 15.39 -6.64
C ASP A 5 12.95 14.11 -7.48
N ILE A 6 13.95 13.27 -7.29
CA ILE A 6 14.14 12.00 -8.00
C ILE A 6 13.98 10.79 -7.08
N HIS A 7 13.66 11.00 -5.79
CA HIS A 7 13.48 9.93 -4.81
C HIS A 7 12.15 10.08 -4.08
N THR A 8 11.08 9.62 -4.74
CA THR A 8 9.75 9.50 -4.14
C THR A 8 9.19 8.12 -4.48
N HIS A 9 8.44 7.54 -3.54
CA HIS A 9 7.75 6.26 -3.74
C HIS A 9 6.25 6.49 -3.67
N ILE A 10 5.51 5.91 -4.60
CA ILE A 10 4.04 5.90 -4.62
C ILE A 10 3.57 4.46 -4.74
N LEU A 11 2.56 4.12 -3.96
CA LEU A 11 1.93 2.82 -3.94
C LEU A 11 0.74 2.83 -4.91
N PRO A 12 0.44 1.72 -5.61
CA PRO A 12 -0.85 1.57 -6.26
C PRO A 12 -1.98 1.59 -5.23
N GLU A 13 -3.11 2.22 -5.55
CA GLU A 13 -4.30 2.22 -4.69
C GLU A 13 -4.83 0.79 -4.44
N ASN A 14 -4.74 -0.10 -5.43
CA ASN A 14 -5.24 -1.47 -5.33
C ASN A 14 -4.15 -2.49 -5.59
N TRP A 15 -4.05 -3.50 -4.71
CA TRP A 15 -2.99 -4.51 -4.76
C TRP A 15 -3.58 -5.87 -5.13
N PRO A 16 -2.93 -6.63 -6.03
CA PRO A 16 -3.29 -8.03 -6.22
C PRO A 16 -2.97 -8.85 -4.95
N ASP A 17 -3.72 -9.91 -4.70
CA ASP A 17 -3.38 -10.85 -3.63
C ASP A 17 -2.15 -11.67 -4.02
N LEU A 18 -0.98 -11.23 -3.55
CA LEU A 18 0.29 -11.89 -3.83
C LEU A 18 0.44 -13.21 -3.06
N LYS A 19 -0.24 -13.36 -1.92
CA LYS A 19 -0.24 -14.62 -1.17
C LYS A 19 -1.00 -15.69 -1.95
N GLU A 20 -2.16 -15.37 -2.51
CA GLU A 20 -2.89 -16.26 -3.41
C GLU A 20 -2.07 -16.57 -4.67
N ARG A 21 -1.50 -15.54 -5.30
CA ARG A 21 -0.73 -15.68 -6.54
C ARG A 21 0.50 -16.58 -6.41
N TYR A 22 1.22 -16.52 -5.30
CA TYR A 22 2.51 -17.20 -5.14
C TYR A 22 2.48 -18.36 -4.13
N GLY A 23 1.38 -18.54 -3.39
CA GLY A 23 1.16 -19.69 -2.51
C GLY A 23 1.92 -19.65 -1.17
N TYR A 24 2.46 -18.50 -0.77
CA TYR A 24 3.15 -18.33 0.52
C TYR A 24 2.86 -16.95 1.16
N GLY A 25 3.06 -16.86 2.48
CA GLY A 25 2.76 -15.66 3.29
C GLY A 25 3.87 -14.59 3.28
N GLY A 26 3.70 -13.56 4.09
CA GLY A 26 4.67 -12.47 4.28
C GLY A 26 4.48 -11.27 3.34
N PHE A 27 3.59 -11.36 2.35
CA PHE A 27 3.18 -10.23 1.52
C PHE A 27 2.25 -9.29 2.28
N ILE A 28 2.35 -8.00 1.96
CA ILE A 28 1.37 -7.01 2.44
C ILE A 28 0.12 -7.08 1.57
N GLN A 29 -1.03 -7.06 2.23
CA GLN A 29 -2.34 -6.82 1.63
C GLN A 29 -2.82 -5.42 2.04
N LEU A 30 -3.61 -4.79 1.18
CA LEU A 30 -4.17 -3.47 1.43
C LEU A 30 -5.68 -3.58 1.66
N GLU A 31 -6.12 -3.25 2.87
CA GLU A 31 -7.53 -3.22 3.27
C GLU A 31 -8.03 -1.78 3.31
N HIS A 32 -8.85 -1.41 2.33
CA HIS A 32 -9.57 -0.13 2.33
C HIS A 32 -10.76 -0.22 3.29
N HIS A 33 -10.75 0.62 4.33
CA HIS A 33 -11.80 0.63 5.36
C HIS A 33 -12.47 2.00 5.54
N GLY A 34 -12.13 2.98 4.70
CA GLY A 34 -12.73 4.30 4.69
C GLY A 34 -12.28 5.11 3.48
N PRO A 35 -12.92 6.26 3.19
CA PRO A 35 -12.49 7.14 2.12
C PRO A 35 -11.08 7.67 2.39
N GLY A 36 -10.17 7.44 1.44
CA GLY A 36 -8.80 7.97 1.48
C GLY A 36 -7.90 7.35 2.57
N CYS A 37 -8.24 6.18 3.10
CA CYS A 37 -7.40 5.48 4.06
C CYS A 37 -7.46 3.96 3.90
N ALA A 38 -6.35 3.30 4.21
CA ALA A 38 -6.23 1.85 4.16
C ALA A 38 -5.28 1.30 5.22
N ARG A 39 -5.48 0.04 5.60
CA ARG A 39 -4.57 -0.72 6.45
C ARG A 39 -3.71 -1.63 5.62
N MET A 40 -2.40 -1.58 5.87
CA MET A 40 -1.45 -2.58 5.41
C MET A 40 -1.48 -3.75 6.39
N LEU A 41 -1.83 -4.93 5.91
CA LEU A 41 -1.88 -6.17 6.69
C LEU A 41 -0.78 -7.12 6.25
N GLN A 42 -0.01 -7.66 7.19
CA GLN A 42 0.93 -8.76 6.93
C GLN A 42 0.39 -10.03 7.56
N ASP A 43 0.06 -11.02 6.75
CA ASP A 43 -0.52 -12.30 7.21
C ASP A 43 -1.72 -12.11 8.16
N GLY A 44 -2.60 -11.15 7.83
CA GLY A 44 -3.78 -10.80 8.62
C GLY A 44 -3.52 -9.96 9.87
N LYS A 45 -2.27 -9.59 10.16
CA LYS A 45 -1.93 -8.69 11.27
C LYS A 45 -1.74 -7.27 10.76
N LEU A 46 -2.27 -6.30 11.51
CA LEU A 46 -2.04 -4.89 11.22
C LEU A 46 -0.53 -4.59 11.26
N PHE A 47 0.00 -4.11 10.14
CA PHE A 47 1.37 -3.61 10.03
C PHE A 47 1.39 -2.10 10.21
N ARG A 48 0.58 -1.36 9.44
CA ARG A 48 0.38 0.09 9.58
C ARG A 48 -0.90 0.57 8.90
N GLU A 49 -1.34 1.76 9.25
CA GLU A 49 -2.35 2.52 8.51
C GLU A 49 -1.64 3.52 7.57
N ILE A 50 -2.27 3.81 6.43
CA ILE A 50 -1.81 4.77 5.42
C ILE A 50 -2.98 5.60 4.90
N GLU A 51 -2.68 6.81 4.44
CA GLU A 51 -3.64 7.75 3.86
C GLU A 51 -3.46 7.84 2.34
N ALA A 52 -4.37 8.56 1.68
CA ALA A 52 -4.40 8.70 0.22
C ALA A 52 -3.14 9.34 -0.36
N ASP A 53 -2.36 10.08 0.43
CA ASP A 53 -1.08 10.66 0.02
C ASP A 53 -0.06 9.61 -0.47
N CYS A 54 -0.25 8.34 -0.09
CA CYS A 54 0.59 7.24 -0.54
C CYS A 54 0.30 6.78 -1.98
N TRP A 55 -0.85 7.13 -2.58
CA TRP A 55 -1.24 6.76 -3.95
C TRP A 55 -1.73 7.93 -4.83
N ASP A 56 -2.13 9.06 -4.24
CA ASP A 56 -2.66 10.27 -4.89
C ASP A 56 -1.65 11.45 -4.91
N ALA A 57 -0.35 11.18 -5.16
CA ALA A 57 0.69 12.22 -5.21
C ALA A 57 0.88 12.89 -6.58
#